data_AF-A0A832CSY3-F1
#
_entry.id   AF-A0A832CSY3-F1
#
_cell.length_a   1.000
_cell.length_b   1.000
_cell.length_c   1.000
_cell.angle_alpha   90.00
_cell.angle_beta   90.00
_cell.angle_gamma   90.00
#
_symmetry.space_group_name_H-M   'P 1'
#
loop_
_entity.id
_entity.type
_entity.pdbx_description
1 polymer ?
#
loop_
_entity_poly.entity_id
_entity_poly.type
_entity_poly.pdbx_seq_one_letter_code
_entity_poly.pdbx_strand_id
1 'polypeptide(L)'
;MAATAPALAQAPGTASQANQGFSVFLGAALGTGLIILGAGFGIGRIGSSAVESMARQPEVAGRVQTAMIISAALIEGATFFGLIVCILKQ
;
A
#
# COMPACT_ATOMS: atom_id res chain seq x y z
N MET A 1 4.83 11.43 64.71
CA MET A 1 3.83 10.73 63.88
C MET A 1 3.19 11.75 62.93
N ALA A 2 3.89 12.05 61.84
CA ALA A 2 3.39 12.89 60.74
C ALA A 2 3.41 11.99 59.50
N ALA A 3 2.26 11.91 58.83
CA ALA A 3 2.00 10.96 57.76
C ALA A 3 2.92 11.19 56.55
N THR A 4 3.75 10.20 56.24
CA THR A 4 4.42 10.06 54.94
C THR A 4 3.38 9.63 53.91
N ALA A 5 3.02 10.53 52.99
CA ALA A 5 2.16 10.20 51.86
C ALA A 5 2.80 9.08 50.99
N PRO A 6 2.04 8.06 50.54
CA PRO A 6 2.55 7.14 49.54
C PRO A 6 2.47 7.83 48.17
N ALA A 7 3.61 8.32 47.70
CA ALA A 7 3.83 8.56 46.28
C ALA A 7 3.96 7.21 45.57
N LEU A 8 2.85 6.66 45.09
CA LEU A 8 2.85 5.46 44.25
C LEU A 8 2.68 5.85 42.78
N ALA A 9 3.84 6.03 42.15
CA ALA A 9 4.21 5.66 40.79
C ALA A 9 3.09 5.59 39.74
N GLN A 10 2.96 6.63 38.94
CA GLN A 10 2.35 6.51 37.61
C GLN A 10 3.32 5.72 36.73
N ALA A 11 3.03 4.44 36.50
CA ALA A 11 3.84 3.60 35.62
C ALA A 11 3.95 4.24 34.23
N PRO A 12 5.14 4.26 33.59
CA PRO A 12 5.23 4.68 32.21
C PRO A 12 4.57 3.59 31.35
N GLY A 13 3.40 3.88 30.78
CA GLY A 13 2.95 3.20 29.56
C GLY A 13 1.74 2.27 29.60
N THR A 14 0.64 2.61 30.29
CA THR A 14 -0.60 1.80 30.19
C THR A 14 -1.83 2.51 29.61
N ALA A 15 -1.76 3.78 29.22
CA ALA A 15 -2.91 4.51 28.66
C ALA A 15 -3.04 4.45 27.12
N SER A 16 -2.13 3.79 26.40
CA SER A 16 -2.07 3.84 24.92
C SER A 16 -1.96 2.46 24.26
N GLN A 17 -2.54 1.40 24.84
CA GLN A 17 -2.59 0.09 24.17
C GLN A 17 -3.99 -0.31 23.68
N ALA A 18 -5.06 0.12 24.36
CA ALA A 18 -6.42 -0.28 24.01
C ALA A 18 -6.96 0.31 22.69
N ASN A 19 -6.43 1.44 22.21
CA ASN A 19 -6.87 2.11 20.97
C ASN A 19 -5.92 1.90 19.76
N GLN A 20 -4.78 1.23 19.97
CA GLN A 20 -3.80 1.03 18.89
C GLN A 20 -4.29 0.00 17.87
N GLY A 21 -4.95 -1.08 18.32
CA GLY A 21 -5.42 -2.13 17.42
C GLY A 21 -6.34 -1.61 16.31
N PHE A 22 -7.46 -0.98 16.68
CA PHE A 22 -8.46 -0.55 15.70
C PHE A 22 -7.93 0.52 14.72
N SER A 23 -7.16 1.49 15.21
CA SER A 23 -6.62 2.57 14.38
C SER A 23 -5.53 2.10 13.40
N VAL A 24 -4.68 1.16 13.83
CA VAL A 24 -3.65 0.55 12.98
C VAL A 24 -4.28 -0.32 11.89
N PHE A 25 -5.27 -1.17 12.22
CA PHE A 25 -5.97 -1.99 11.22
C PHE A 25 -6.72 -1.14 10.19
N LEU A 26 -7.38 -0.06 10.62
CA LEU A 26 -8.11 0.83 9.72
C LEU A 26 -7.16 1.57 8.77
N GLY A 27 -6.03 2.07 9.27
CA GLY A 27 -5.00 2.71 8.46
C GLY A 27 -4.37 1.77 7.43
N ALA A 28 -4.05 0.53 7.83
CA ALA A 28 -3.51 -0.49 6.94
C ALA A 28 -4.51 -0.91 5.85
N ALA A 29 -5.78 -1.11 6.21
CA ALA A 29 -6.84 -1.47 5.27
C ALA A 29 -7.10 -0.36 4.24
N LEU A 30 -7.21 0.89 4.68
CA LEU A 30 -7.40 2.04 3.80
C LEU A 30 -6.17 2.28 2.91
N GLY A 31 -4.96 2.22 3.46
CA GLY A 31 -3.73 2.38 2.70
C GLY A 31 -3.59 1.32 1.61
N THR A 32 -3.81 0.05 1.96
CA THR A 32 -3.81 -1.08 1.02
C THR A 32 -4.86 -0.88 -0.07
N GLY A 33 -6.08 -0.49 0.29
CA GLY A 33 -7.16 -0.22 -0.66
C GLY A 33 -6.79 0.86 -1.68
N LEU A 34 -6.20 1.98 -1.22
CA LEU A 34 -5.77 3.06 -2.10
C LEU A 34 -4.64 2.63 -3.05
N ILE A 35 -3.68 1.85 -2.55
CA ILE A 35 -2.58 1.30 -3.38
C ILE A 35 -3.15 0.43 -4.50
N ILE A 36 -4.04 -0.51 -4.17
CA ILE A 36 -4.64 -1.43 -5.15
C ILE A 36 -5.51 -0.68 -6.17
N LEU A 37 -6.28 0.33 -5.74
CA LEU A 37 -7.07 1.15 -6.66
C LEU A 37 -6.18 1.92 -7.66
N GLY A 38 -5.10 2.53 -7.18
CA GLY A 38 -4.15 3.23 -8.05
C GLY A 38 -3.45 2.28 -9.04
N ALA A 39 -2.99 1.12 -8.54
CA ALA A 39 -2.35 0.10 -9.34
C ALA A 39 -3.27 -0.45 -10.43
N GLY A 40 -4.48 -0.87 -10.05
CA GLY A 40 -5.49 -1.42 -10.95
C GLY A 40 -5.90 -0.44 -12.05
N PHE A 41 -6.08 0.83 -11.71
CA PHE A 41 -6.37 1.86 -12.70
C PHE A 41 -5.21 2.08 -13.67
N GLY A 42 -3.98 2.18 -13.15
CA GLY A 42 -2.78 2.39 -13.96
C GLY A 42 -2.53 1.23 -14.93
N ILE A 43 -2.51 -0.01 -14.43
CA ILE A 43 -2.27 -1.20 -15.27
C ILE A 43 -3.40 -1.42 -16.28
N GLY A 44 -4.65 -1.15 -15.90
CA GLY A 44 -5.79 -1.25 -16.80
C GLY A 44 -5.66 -0.31 -18.00
N ARG A 45 -5.21 0.93 -17.78
CA ARG A 45 -4.97 1.90 -18.84
C ARG A 45 -3.78 1.53 -19.74
N ILE A 46 -2.70 1.00 -19.16
CA ILE A 46 -1.55 0.51 -19.90
C ILE A 46 -1.99 -0.65 -20.82
N GLY A 47 -2.71 -1.62 -20.26
CA GLY A 47 -3.20 -2.78 -20.98
C GLY A 47 -4.14 -2.40 -22.12
N SER A 48 -5.14 -1.54 -21.87
CA SER A 48 -6.10 -1.12 -22.90
C SER A 48 -5.41 -0.40 -24.08
N SER A 49 -4.50 0.53 -23.77
CA SER A 49 -3.75 1.27 -24.80
C SER A 49 -2.83 0.36 -25.62
N ALA A 50 -2.21 -0.63 -24.96
CA ALA A 50 -1.35 -1.60 -25.62
C ALA A 50 -2.15 -2.51 -26.56
N VAL A 51 -3.26 -3.10 -26.10
CA VAL A 51 -4.06 -4.01 -26.94
C VAL A 51 -4.66 -3.29 -28.15
N GLU A 52 -5.11 -2.04 -27.98
CA GLU A 52 -5.63 -1.25 -29.11
C GLU A 52 -4.51 -0.92 -30.12
N SER A 53 -3.32 -0.56 -29.63
CA SER A 53 -2.17 -0.27 -30.50
C SER A 53 -1.72 -1.51 -31.28
N MET A 54 -1.65 -2.69 -30.61
CA MET A 54 -1.30 -3.97 -31.25
C MET A 54 -2.35 -4.39 -32.29
N ALA A 55 -3.63 -4.13 -32.04
CA ALA A 55 -4.70 -4.42 -33.00
C ALA A 55 -4.62 -3.51 -34.24
N ARG A 56 -4.28 -2.24 -34.07
CA ARG A 56 -4.14 -1.28 -35.18
C ARG A 56 -2.89 -1.51 -36.03
N GLN A 57 -1.78 -1.93 -35.41
CA GLN A 57 -0.49 -2.12 -36.07
C GLN A 57 0.14 -3.45 -35.63
N PRO A 58 -0.29 -4.58 -36.24
CA PRO A 58 0.19 -5.90 -35.84
C PRO A 58 1.70 -6.09 -36.08
N GLU A 59 2.28 -5.36 -37.04
CA GLU A 59 3.70 -5.39 -37.39
C GLU A 59 4.62 -4.97 -36.23
N VAL A 60 4.14 -4.10 -35.34
CA VAL A 60 4.91 -3.62 -34.17
C VAL A 60 4.42 -4.22 -32.86
N ALA A 61 3.51 -5.20 -32.91
CA ALA A 61 2.84 -5.72 -31.72
C ALA A 61 3.81 -6.27 -30.68
N GLY A 62 4.86 -6.99 -31.11
CA GLY A 62 5.90 -7.50 -30.19
C GLY A 62 6.61 -6.38 -29.42
N ARG A 63 6.93 -5.27 -30.09
CA ARG A 63 7.57 -4.10 -29.43
C ARG A 63 6.64 -3.42 -28.44
N VAL A 64 5.36 -3.28 -28.80
CA VAL A 64 4.33 -2.73 -27.91
C VAL A 64 4.14 -3.63 -26.68
N GLN A 65 4.10 -4.95 -26.87
CA GLN A 65 4.01 -5.91 -25.76
C GLN A 65 5.21 -5.80 -24.82
N THR A 66 6.43 -5.68 -25.33
CA THR A 66 7.62 -5.46 -24.50
C THR A 66 7.51 -4.15 -23.69
N ALA A 67 7.12 -3.05 -24.33
CA ALA A 67 6.93 -1.77 -23.64
C ALA A 67 5.82 -1.83 -22.57
N MET A 68 4.73 -2.54 -22.86
CA MET A 68 3.64 -2.80 -21.92
C MET A 68 4.14 -3.59 -20.71
N ILE A 69 4.90 -4.66 -20.91
CA ILE A 69 5.44 -5.49 -19.82
C ILE A 69 6.42 -4.69 -18.96
N ILE A 70 7.29 -3.87 -19.55
CA ILE A 70 8.20 -3.00 -18.78
C ILE A 70 7.39 -2.02 -17.92
N SER A 71 6.39 -1.38 -18.51
CA SER A 71 5.52 -0.44 -17.78
C SER A 71 4.75 -1.15 -16.66
N ALA A 72 4.25 -2.36 -16.93
CA ALA A 72 3.58 -3.22 -15.96
C ALA A 72 4.51 -3.59 -14.80
N ALA A 73 5.75 -3.99 -15.09
CA ALA A 73 6.72 -4.33 -14.07
C ALA A 73 7.06 -3.12 -13.16
N LEU A 74 7.12 -1.91 -13.72
CA LEU A 74 7.37 -0.70 -12.93
C LEU A 74 6.21 -0.36 -11.98
N ILE A 75 4.96 -0.42 -12.46
CA ILE A 75 3.80 -0.16 -11.60
C ILE A 75 3.62 -1.26 -10.55
N GLU A 76 3.84 -2.53 -10.91
CA GLU A 76 3.79 -3.64 -9.97
C GLU A 76 4.90 -3.54 -8.91
N GLY A 77 6.12 -3.15 -9.29
CA GLY A 77 7.21 -2.91 -8.34
C GLY A 77 6.87 -1.83 -7.30
N ALA A 78 6.30 -0.70 -7.74
CA ALA A 78 5.86 0.37 -6.84
C ALA A 78 4.68 -0.05 -5.96
N THR A 79 3.72 -0.78 -6.53
CA THR A 79 2.54 -1.31 -5.83
C THR A 79 2.96 -2.28 -4.74
N PHE A 80 3.82 -3.23 -5.07
CA PHE A 80 4.32 -4.23 -4.13
C PHE A 80 5.12 -3.59 -3.00
N PHE A 81 5.97 -2.60 -3.30
CA PHE A 81 6.65 -1.82 -2.26
C PHE A 81 5.67 -1.13 -1.30
N GLY A 82 4.62 -0.49 -1.83
CA GLY A 82 3.57 0.13 -1.02
C GLY A 82 2.85 -0.89 -0.12
N LEU A 83 2.48 -2.04 -0.67
CA LEU A 83 1.82 -3.12 0.07
C LEU A 83 2.71 -3.64 1.20
N ILE A 84 4.01 -3.83 0.94
CA ILE A 84 4.98 -4.21 1.97
C ILE A 84 5.00 -3.19 3.10
N VAL A 85 5.03 -1.88 2.79
CA VAL A 85 5.02 -0.83 3.83
C VAL A 85 3.75 -0.88 4.66
N CYS A 86 2.58 -1.09 4.04
CA CYS A 86 1.32 -1.25 4.77
C CYS A 86 1.31 -2.49 5.67
N ILE A 87 1.81 -3.62 5.19
CA ILE A 87 1.86 -4.88 5.95
C ILE A 87 2.88 -4.79 7.10
N LEU A 88 4.03 -4.15 6.91
CA LEU A 88 5.06 -4.01 7.94
C LEU A 88 4.68 -3.02 9.05
N LYS A 89 3.68 -2.16 8.83
CA LYS A 89 3.22 -1.15 9.79
C LYS A 89 1.97 -1.55 10.56
N GLN A 90 1.51 -2.79 10.37
CA GLN A 90 0.46 -3.44 11.17
C GLN A 90 0.96 -3.87 12.55
#